data_AF-A0A9E2HHA9-F1
#
_entry.id   AF-A0A9E2HHA9-F1
#
_cell.length_a   1.000
_cell.length_b   1.000
_cell.length_c   1.000
_cell.angle_alpha   90.00
_cell.angle_beta   90.00
_cell.angle_gamma   90.00
#
_symmetry.space_group_name_H-M   'P 1'
#
loop_
_entity.id
_entity.type
_entity.pdbx_description
1 polymer ?
#
loop_
_entity_poly.entity_id
_entity_poly.type
_entity_poly.pdbx_seq_one_letter_code
_entity_poly.pdbx_strand_id
1 'polypeptide(L)'
;MITLYSVSRDAVIKSAVGQGRTNYKFALEKLFPLINKFQEQRKVQRRKFYDRLRNDILKGCQMPPITLAFVDSQNSSNLNTTELELFINDNIDSGYVLDGMQRLNTLNDASKEAEFDEQLVLPINVIVADRYDLLLYRMITLNNGQKPMTARHQIEMLTKGMLDTGDLGISVFSEKDTESIKPPQGSFRRSDIAEAYTAFLTDSVHNQNARIIESKLDEILVGKVMDSDITDANVSFHDILALVSKFSAVASSRDWLRLGNNLIGFTVGAKRSFEYLSNITAAQFDEFIQIFEEAFAAVNVSKINVGKTRRELAKLFFEKIERFSEYDVEAVTEKFHEAILVD
;
A
#
# COMPACT_ATOMS: atom_id res chain seq x y z
N MET A 1 -4.20 15.43 23.87
CA MET A 1 -4.56 15.90 22.52
C MET A 1 -3.31 16.38 21.82
N ILE A 2 -3.32 16.38 20.49
CA ILE A 2 -2.27 16.96 19.67
C ILE A 2 -2.52 18.46 19.53
N THR A 3 -1.44 19.25 19.62
CA THR A 3 -1.45 20.68 19.30
C THR A 3 -0.49 20.95 18.15
N LEU A 4 -0.95 21.61 17.09
CA LEU A 4 -0.13 22.01 15.96
C LEU A 4 0.38 23.45 16.12
N TYR A 5 1.59 23.70 15.65
CA TYR A 5 2.22 25.03 15.64
C TYR A 5 2.26 25.64 14.25
N SER A 6 2.49 24.81 13.24
CA SER A 6 2.62 25.22 11.85
C SER A 6 2.14 24.12 10.93
N VAL A 7 1.66 24.53 9.77
CA VAL A 7 1.31 23.66 8.66
C VAL A 7 1.98 24.21 7.40
N SER A 8 2.48 23.30 6.56
CA SER A 8 3.13 23.61 5.29
C SER A 8 2.67 22.65 4.20
N ARG A 9 2.76 23.07 2.94
CA ARG A 9 2.44 22.22 1.80
C ARG A 9 3.69 21.46 1.34
N ASP A 10 3.58 20.15 1.25
CA ASP A 10 4.52 19.31 0.51
C ASP A 10 3.98 19.14 -0.92
N ALA A 11 4.62 19.80 -1.88
CA ALA A 11 4.18 19.79 -3.27
C ALA A 11 4.42 18.44 -3.97
N VAL A 12 5.42 17.68 -3.52
CA VAL A 12 5.80 16.42 -4.18
C VAL A 12 4.77 15.34 -3.88
N ILE A 13 4.36 15.23 -2.62
CA ILE A 13 3.36 14.24 -2.21
C ILE A 13 1.95 14.82 -2.04
N LYS A 14 1.75 16.06 -2.47
CA LYS A 14 0.46 16.76 -2.45
C LYS A 14 -0.20 16.73 -1.08
N SER A 15 0.58 16.97 -0.02
CA SER A 15 0.16 16.78 1.37
C SER A 15 0.27 18.01 2.23
N ALA A 16 -0.56 18.08 3.27
CA ALA A 16 -0.43 19.02 4.37
C ALA A 16 0.52 18.40 5.40
N VAL A 17 1.54 19.16 5.80
CA VAL A 17 2.56 18.73 6.75
C VAL A 17 2.50 19.65 7.96
N GLY A 18 2.00 19.12 9.06
CA GLY A 18 1.92 19.79 10.35
C GLY A 18 3.11 19.48 11.24
N GLN A 19 3.57 20.47 12.01
CA GLN A 19 4.52 20.28 13.11
C GLN A 19 3.84 20.68 14.40
N GLY A 20 4.02 19.88 15.44
CA GLY A 20 3.29 20.07 16.69
C GLY A 20 3.91 19.36 17.88
N ARG A 21 3.11 19.23 18.94
CA ARG A 21 3.44 18.43 20.12
C ARG A 21 2.24 17.67 20.65
N THR A 22 2.56 16.72 21.50
CA THR A 22 1.66 16.10 22.48
C THR A 22 2.43 15.82 23.77
N ASN A 23 1.90 15.03 24.69
CA ASN A 23 2.62 14.51 25.86
C ASN A 23 2.74 12.99 25.83
N TYR A 24 3.59 12.42 26.69
CA TYR A 24 3.82 10.99 26.77
C TYR A 24 2.56 10.20 27.14
N LYS A 25 1.70 10.75 28.01
CA LYS A 25 0.40 10.17 28.34
C LYS A 25 -0.44 9.92 27.08
N PHE A 26 -0.69 10.96 26.29
CA PHE A 26 -1.48 10.84 25.07
C PHE A 26 -0.78 9.94 24.04
N ALA A 27 0.54 9.97 23.96
CA ALA A 27 1.29 9.08 23.09
C ALA A 27 1.05 7.60 23.42
N LEU A 28 1.04 7.24 24.70
CA LEU A 28 0.76 5.88 25.17
C LEU A 28 -0.70 5.48 24.95
N GLU A 29 -1.64 6.38 25.23
CA GLU A 29 -3.07 6.08 25.13
C GLU A 29 -3.57 6.02 23.69
N LYS A 30 -3.04 6.88 22.80
CA LYS A 30 -3.58 7.11 21.45
C LYS A 30 -2.63 6.77 20.31
N LEU A 31 -1.32 6.92 20.47
CA LEU A 31 -0.36 6.67 19.38
C LEU A 31 0.23 5.26 19.42
N PHE A 32 0.53 4.73 20.61
CA PHE A 32 1.05 3.37 20.77
C PHE A 32 0.12 2.29 20.19
N PRO A 33 -1.23 2.35 20.38
CA PRO A 33 -2.14 1.40 19.76
C PRO A 33 -2.07 1.37 18.22
N LEU A 34 -1.72 2.50 17.59
CA LEU A 34 -1.59 2.59 16.12
C LEU A 34 -0.43 1.74 15.59
N ILE A 35 0.58 1.41 16.42
CA ILE A 35 1.67 0.50 16.05
C ILE A 35 1.17 -0.94 15.98
N ASN A 36 0.26 -1.30 16.88
CA ASN A 36 -0.27 -2.66 16.99
C ASN A 36 -1.18 -3.02 15.81
N LYS A 37 -1.72 -2.02 15.09
CA LYS A 37 -2.36 -2.24 13.78
C LYS A 37 -1.40 -2.83 12.74
N PHE A 38 -0.08 -2.78 12.95
CA PHE A 38 0.92 -3.16 11.96
C PHE A 38 1.85 -4.29 12.38
N GLN A 39 1.63 -4.95 13.52
CA GLN A 39 2.53 -5.99 13.99
C GLN A 39 2.40 -7.30 13.20
N GLU A 40 3.09 -7.38 12.07
CA GLU A 40 3.92 -8.54 11.83
C GLU A 40 5.20 -8.36 12.65
N GLN A 41 5.39 -9.23 13.63
CA GLN A 41 6.38 -9.12 14.68
C GLN A 41 7.80 -8.88 14.14
N ARG A 42 8.27 -7.63 14.20
CA ARG A 42 9.72 -7.40 14.29
C ARG A 42 10.17 -8.07 15.58
N LYS A 43 10.98 -9.11 15.47
CA LYS A 43 11.79 -9.59 16.60
C LYS A 43 12.50 -8.37 17.20
N VAL A 44 12.20 -8.05 18.44
CA VAL A 44 12.81 -6.97 19.22
C VAL A 44 14.33 -7.06 19.02
N GLN A 45 14.91 -6.14 18.26
CA GLN A 45 16.36 -6.11 18.06
C GLN A 45 17.06 -5.71 19.37
N ARG A 46 18.26 -6.26 19.58
CA ARG A 46 19.20 -6.10 20.71
C ARG A 46 18.78 -5.18 21.87
N ARG A 47 18.37 -5.78 23.00
CA ARG A 47 18.01 -5.14 24.30
C ARG A 47 18.85 -3.92 24.70
N LYS A 48 20.18 -3.98 24.57
CA LYS A 48 21.10 -2.95 25.10
C LYS A 48 20.87 -1.51 24.58
N PHE A 49 20.45 -1.31 23.33
CA PHE A 49 20.20 0.04 22.81
C PHE A 49 18.89 0.63 23.32
N TYR A 50 17.87 -0.23 23.47
CA TYR A 50 16.57 0.13 24.01
C TYR A 50 16.65 0.43 25.51
N ASP A 51 17.47 -0.31 26.25
CA ASP A 51 17.73 -0.05 27.68
C ASP A 51 18.29 1.36 27.90
N ARG A 52 19.17 1.83 27.00
CA ARG A 52 19.74 3.19 27.09
C ARG A 52 18.68 4.26 26.87
N LEU A 53 17.93 4.19 25.77
CA LEU A 53 16.87 5.16 25.48
C LEU A 53 15.80 5.15 26.57
N ARG A 54 15.41 3.98 27.08
CA ARG A 54 14.49 3.85 28.22
C ARG A 54 15.03 4.59 29.44
N ASN A 55 16.28 4.38 29.81
CA ASN A 55 16.89 5.07 30.94
C ASN A 55 17.02 6.59 30.71
N ASP A 56 17.23 7.02 29.48
CA ASP A 56 17.27 8.44 29.12
C ASP A 56 15.87 9.06 29.24
N ILE A 57 14.80 8.36 28.81
CA ILE A 57 13.40 8.79 28.98
C ILE A 57 13.08 8.99 30.48
N LEU A 58 13.46 8.04 31.34
CA LEU A 58 13.25 8.14 32.79
C LEU A 58 14.01 9.32 33.43
N LYS A 59 15.04 9.85 32.76
CA LYS A 59 15.79 11.04 33.18
C LYS A 59 15.26 12.33 32.58
N GLY A 60 14.14 12.30 31.85
CA GLY A 60 13.56 13.47 31.21
C GLY A 60 14.02 13.74 29.78
N CYS A 61 14.53 12.72 29.06
CA CYS A 61 14.88 12.87 27.65
C CYS A 61 13.67 13.31 26.82
N GLN A 62 13.84 14.39 26.05
CA GLN A 62 12.93 14.74 24.97
C GLN A 62 13.27 13.93 23.73
N MET A 63 12.36 13.03 23.34
CA MET A 63 12.55 12.21 22.16
C MET A 63 12.45 13.02 20.87
N PRO A 64 13.12 12.59 19.79
CA PRO A 64 12.87 13.15 18.46
C PRO A 64 11.39 12.97 18.04
N PRO A 65 10.89 13.75 17.07
CA PRO A 65 9.47 13.78 16.74
C PRO A 65 8.89 12.46 16.21
N ILE A 66 7.73 12.03 16.69
CA ILE A 66 6.98 10.93 16.07
C ILE A 66 6.27 11.46 14.83
N THR A 67 6.36 10.73 13.71
CA THR A 67 5.65 11.13 12.49
C THR A 67 4.37 10.31 12.35
N LEU A 68 3.24 11.00 12.35
CA LEU A 68 1.91 10.46 12.09
C LEU A 68 1.52 10.73 10.64
N ALA A 69 0.81 9.79 10.03
CA ALA A 69 0.29 9.92 8.69
C ALA A 69 -1.21 9.61 8.65
N PHE A 70 -1.93 10.38 7.84
CA PHE A 70 -3.35 10.21 7.53
C PHE A 70 -3.51 10.25 6.01
N VAL A 71 -4.52 9.56 5.49
CA VAL A 71 -4.93 9.66 4.09
C VAL A 71 -6.32 10.25 4.05
N ASP A 72 -6.42 11.47 3.54
CA ASP A 72 -7.68 12.21 3.42
C ASP A 72 -7.52 13.28 2.33
N SER A 73 -8.22 13.09 1.21
CA SER A 73 -8.08 13.96 0.04
C SER A 73 -8.52 15.40 0.32
N GLN A 74 -9.57 15.58 1.12
CA GLN A 74 -10.12 16.89 1.46
C GLN A 74 -9.13 17.71 2.31
N ASN A 75 -8.57 17.10 3.34
CA ASN A 75 -7.65 17.74 4.29
C ASN A 75 -6.20 17.71 3.81
N SER A 76 -5.86 16.95 2.75
CA SER A 76 -4.51 16.91 2.18
C SER A 76 -4.00 18.29 1.76
N SER A 77 -4.89 19.21 1.39
CA SER A 77 -4.57 20.58 0.98
C SER A 77 -4.86 21.63 2.04
N ASN A 78 -5.35 21.22 3.22
CA ASN A 78 -5.70 22.13 4.29
C ASN A 78 -4.43 22.67 4.98
N LEU A 79 -4.19 23.98 4.83
CA LEU A 79 -3.07 24.69 5.45
C LEU A 79 -3.48 25.50 6.69
N ASN A 80 -4.75 25.44 7.09
CA ASN A 80 -5.23 26.05 8.33
C ASN A 80 -4.85 25.15 9.51
N THR A 81 -3.93 25.64 10.35
CA THR A 81 -3.44 24.92 11.53
C THR A 81 -4.54 24.44 12.46
N THR A 82 -5.57 25.28 12.71
CA THR A 82 -6.64 24.94 13.65
C THR A 82 -7.57 23.88 13.09
N GLU A 83 -7.94 23.99 11.82
CA GLU A 83 -8.81 23.00 11.17
C GLU A 83 -8.10 21.64 11.04
N LEU A 84 -6.82 21.65 10.65
CA LEU A 84 -6.05 20.42 10.55
C LEU A 84 -5.84 19.76 11.92
N GLU A 85 -5.60 20.56 12.97
CA GLU A 85 -5.50 20.07 14.35
C GLU A 85 -6.81 19.37 14.79
N LEU A 86 -7.97 19.97 14.51
CA LEU A 86 -9.27 19.37 14.81
C LEU A 86 -9.43 18.04 14.08
N PHE A 87 -9.21 18.02 12.76
CA PHE A 87 -9.26 16.81 11.96
C PHE A 87 -8.38 15.69 12.53
N ILE A 88 -7.12 15.99 12.87
CA ILE A 88 -6.17 15.00 13.40
C ILE A 88 -6.64 14.41 14.72
N ASN A 89 -7.14 15.25 15.64
CA ASN A 89 -7.57 14.79 16.96
C ASN A 89 -8.85 13.96 16.86
N ASP A 90 -9.80 14.36 16.01
CA ASP A 90 -11.06 13.65 15.80
C ASP A 90 -10.86 12.30 15.10
N ASN A 91 -9.85 12.20 14.24
CA ASN A 91 -9.59 11.01 13.42
C ASN A 91 -8.36 10.23 13.88
N ILE A 92 -7.85 10.44 15.09
CA ILE A 92 -6.56 9.87 15.55
C ILE A 92 -6.48 8.36 15.38
N ASP A 93 -7.60 7.66 15.59
CA ASP A 93 -7.69 6.21 15.50
C ASP A 93 -7.56 5.71 14.04
N SER A 94 -7.81 6.54 13.04
CA SER A 94 -7.58 6.23 11.61
C SER A 94 -6.13 6.44 11.16
N GLY A 95 -5.32 7.14 11.97
CA GLY A 95 -3.95 7.50 11.63
C GLY A 95 -2.96 6.33 11.73
N TYR A 96 -1.76 6.57 11.22
CA TYR A 96 -0.68 5.60 11.17
C TYR A 96 0.64 6.19 11.67
N VAL A 97 1.45 5.39 12.38
CA VAL A 97 2.80 5.80 12.76
C VAL A 97 3.74 5.55 11.58
N LEU A 98 4.10 6.62 10.88
CA LEU A 98 5.01 6.61 9.73
C LEU A 98 6.47 6.41 10.17
N ASP A 99 6.85 7.09 11.25
CA ASP A 99 8.17 6.98 11.88
C ASP A 99 8.03 7.14 13.40
N GLY A 100 8.83 6.37 14.14
CA GLY A 100 8.88 6.41 15.60
C GLY A 100 8.33 5.18 16.31
N MET A 101 8.02 4.09 15.59
CA MET A 101 7.53 2.85 16.20
C MET A 101 8.44 2.31 17.31
N GLN A 102 9.76 2.33 17.12
CA GLN A 102 10.71 1.88 18.15
C GLN A 102 10.74 2.82 19.36
N ARG A 103 10.59 4.13 19.15
CA ARG A 103 10.52 5.13 20.22
C ARG A 103 9.27 4.93 21.07
N LEU A 104 8.12 4.73 20.44
CA LEU A 104 6.86 4.45 21.14
C LEU A 104 6.86 3.10 21.88
N ASN A 105 7.49 2.06 21.34
CA ASN A 105 7.70 0.81 22.11
C ASN A 105 8.58 1.05 23.33
N THR A 106 9.68 1.79 23.18
CA THR A 106 10.57 2.13 24.31
C THR A 106 9.85 3.00 25.34
N LEU A 107 8.98 3.91 24.90
CA LEU A 107 8.15 4.73 25.77
C LEU A 107 7.19 3.86 26.60
N ASN A 108 6.53 2.88 25.98
CA ASN A 108 5.65 1.92 26.65
C ASN A 108 6.42 0.99 27.62
N ASP A 109 7.70 0.72 27.37
CA ASP A 109 8.54 0.00 28.31
C ASP A 109 9.05 0.88 29.46
N ALA A 110 9.30 2.17 29.20
CA ALA A 110 9.66 3.16 30.23
C ALA A 110 8.47 3.46 31.16
N SER A 111 7.24 3.46 30.65
CA SER A 111 6.04 3.76 31.43
C SER A 111 5.68 2.73 32.49
N LYS A 112 6.43 1.62 32.56
CA LYS A 112 6.28 0.57 33.59
C LYS A 112 7.08 0.87 34.84
N GLU A 113 7.95 1.88 34.82
CA GLU A 113 8.78 2.28 35.94
C GLU A 113 8.14 3.39 36.76
N ALA A 114 8.45 3.45 38.05
CA ALA A 114 7.86 4.41 38.98
C ALA A 114 8.33 5.85 38.72
N GLU A 115 9.53 6.02 38.17
CA GLU A 115 10.16 7.32 37.88
C GLU A 115 9.68 7.95 36.57
N PHE A 116 8.74 7.31 35.86
CA PHE A 116 8.26 7.78 34.58
C PHE A 116 7.37 9.03 34.70
N ASP A 117 7.76 10.11 34.02
CA ASP A 117 6.93 11.31 33.89
C ASP A 117 6.12 11.28 32.58
N GLU A 118 4.82 11.03 32.70
CA GLU A 118 3.88 11.00 31.58
C GLU A 118 3.55 12.39 30.99
N GLN A 119 3.92 13.47 31.68
CA GLN A 119 3.62 14.85 31.25
C GLN A 119 4.69 15.44 30.34
N LEU A 120 5.82 14.75 30.16
CA LEU A 120 6.88 15.20 29.26
C LEU A 120 6.37 15.40 27.84
N VAL A 121 6.84 16.49 27.22
CA VAL A 121 6.44 16.90 25.88
C VAL A 121 7.06 15.96 24.84
N LEU A 122 6.23 15.49 23.93
CA LEU A 122 6.62 14.74 22.74
C LEU A 122 6.39 15.59 21.49
N PRO A 123 7.45 16.01 20.80
CA PRO A 123 7.32 16.60 19.47
C PRO A 123 6.66 15.62 18.50
N ILE A 124 5.86 16.13 17.58
CA ILE A 124 5.25 15.33 16.51
C ILE A 124 5.35 16.04 15.16
N ASN A 125 5.40 15.24 14.10
CA ASN A 125 5.12 15.66 12.75
C ASN A 125 3.85 14.93 12.29
N VAL A 126 2.99 15.61 11.53
CA VAL A 126 1.79 15.03 10.96
C VAL A 126 1.80 15.24 9.46
N ILE A 127 1.45 14.22 8.70
CA ILE A 127 1.31 14.27 7.25
C ILE A 127 -0.12 13.84 6.91
N VAL A 128 -0.88 14.70 6.25
CA VAL A 128 -2.18 14.34 5.67
C VAL A 128 -2.01 14.31 4.16
N ALA A 129 -2.02 13.10 3.60
CA ALA A 129 -1.81 12.87 2.18
C ALA A 129 -3.12 12.63 1.44
N ASP A 130 -3.10 12.96 0.16
CA ASP A 130 -4.25 12.78 -0.72
C ASP A 130 -4.57 11.30 -0.96
N ARG A 131 -3.53 10.46 -1.09
CA ARG A 131 -3.66 9.01 -1.28
C ARG A 131 -2.49 8.23 -0.68
N TYR A 132 -2.72 6.93 -0.43
CA TYR A 132 -1.72 6.01 0.12
C TYR A 132 -0.42 5.94 -0.70
N ASP A 133 -0.53 5.99 -2.04
CA ASP A 133 0.61 5.88 -2.96
C ASP A 133 1.66 6.98 -2.72
N LEU A 134 1.21 8.18 -2.35
CA LEU A 134 2.08 9.33 -2.09
C LEU A 134 2.77 9.24 -0.72
N LEU A 135 2.09 8.68 0.29
CA LEU A 135 2.74 8.34 1.56
C LEU A 135 3.84 7.30 1.37
N LEU A 136 3.58 6.28 0.55
CA LEU A 136 4.55 5.25 0.24
C LEU A 136 5.78 5.82 -0.46
N TYR A 137 5.54 6.64 -1.49
CA TYR A 137 6.61 7.35 -2.19
C TYR A 137 7.48 8.14 -1.21
N ARG A 138 6.89 8.85 -0.24
CA ARG A 138 7.64 9.55 0.82
C ARG A 138 8.43 8.59 1.72
N MET A 139 7.84 7.48 2.13
CA MET A 139 8.54 6.46 2.93
C MET A 139 9.75 5.90 2.19
N ILE A 140 9.64 5.70 0.88
CA ILE A 140 10.69 5.16 0.03
C ILE A 140 11.79 6.21 -0.19
N THR A 141 11.41 7.45 -0.50
CA THR A 141 12.36 8.50 -0.92
C THR A 141 13.05 9.24 0.22
N LEU A 142 12.39 9.45 1.36
CA LEU A 142 12.92 10.25 2.48
C LEU A 142 13.62 9.45 3.59
N ASN A 143 13.61 8.10 3.53
CA ASN A 143 14.34 7.25 4.48
C ASN A 143 15.76 6.88 4.02
N ASN A 144 16.29 7.57 3.00
CA ASN A 144 17.65 7.38 2.50
C ASN A 144 18.70 7.66 3.60
N GLY A 145 19.39 6.60 4.06
CA GLY A 145 20.51 6.69 5.01
C GLY A 145 20.29 6.05 6.39
N GLN A 146 19.07 5.63 6.73
CA GLN A 146 18.80 4.79 7.91
C GLN A 146 18.73 3.31 7.51
N LYS A 147 18.85 2.34 8.45
CA LYS A 147 18.53 0.93 8.13
C LYS A 147 17.03 0.86 7.80
N PRO A 148 16.64 0.76 6.53
CA PRO A 148 15.26 1.00 6.15
C PRO A 148 14.40 -0.17 6.59
N MET A 149 13.12 0.12 6.78
CA MET A 149 12.12 -0.90 6.56
C MET A 149 12.16 -1.30 5.09
N THR A 150 12.10 -2.59 4.77
CA THR A 150 12.12 -3.03 3.38
C THR A 150 10.92 -2.43 2.64
N ALA A 151 11.08 -2.08 1.37
CA ALA A 151 10.03 -1.46 0.57
C ALA A 151 8.81 -2.38 0.49
N ARG A 152 9.06 -3.70 0.43
CA ARG A 152 8.01 -4.73 0.53
C ARG A 152 7.18 -4.61 1.81
N HIS A 153 7.82 -4.45 2.96
CA HIS A 153 7.10 -4.32 4.22
C HIS A 153 6.33 -2.99 4.31
N GLN A 154 6.86 -1.90 3.74
CA GLN A 154 6.13 -0.63 3.59
C GLN A 154 4.86 -0.79 2.74
N ILE A 155 4.97 -1.48 1.61
CA ILE A 155 3.84 -1.80 0.72
C ILE A 155 2.80 -2.63 1.47
N GLU A 156 3.19 -3.69 2.18
CA GLU A 156 2.28 -4.55 2.94
C GLU A 156 1.56 -3.81 4.08
N MET A 157 2.25 -2.88 4.75
CA MET A 157 1.65 -2.02 5.78
C MET A 157 0.59 -1.10 5.19
N LEU A 158 0.89 -0.38 4.11
CA LEU A 158 -0.07 0.53 3.49
C LEU A 158 -1.23 -0.20 2.82
N THR A 159 -0.97 -1.37 2.22
CA THR A 159 -2.01 -2.26 1.70
C THR A 159 -3.00 -2.62 2.80
N LYS A 160 -2.51 -2.90 4.02
CA LYS A 160 -3.39 -3.15 5.17
C LYS A 160 -4.26 -1.94 5.48
N GLY A 161 -3.63 -0.77 5.60
CA GLY A 161 -4.31 0.48 5.92
C GLY A 161 -5.44 0.76 4.94
N MET A 162 -5.17 0.60 3.65
CA MET A 162 -6.16 0.80 2.58
C MET A 162 -7.31 -0.22 2.65
N LEU A 163 -7.04 -1.50 2.93
CA LEU A 163 -8.06 -2.54 2.98
C LEU A 163 -8.93 -2.50 4.25
N ASP A 164 -8.35 -2.08 5.38
CA ASP A 164 -9.04 -2.01 6.68
C ASP A 164 -10.06 -0.86 6.75
N THR A 165 -10.05 0.09 5.81
CA THR A 165 -11.04 1.19 5.74
C THR A 165 -12.46 0.70 5.44
N GLY A 166 -12.64 -0.54 4.98
CA GLY A 166 -13.96 -1.16 4.81
C GLY A 166 -14.76 -0.67 3.58
N ASP A 167 -14.27 0.32 2.85
CA ASP A 167 -15.04 1.01 1.80
C ASP A 167 -15.09 0.25 0.46
N LEU A 168 -14.21 -0.73 0.26
CA LEU A 168 -14.03 -1.37 -1.05
C LEU A 168 -14.93 -2.58 -1.31
N GLY A 169 -15.67 -3.09 -0.33
CA GLY A 169 -16.57 -4.26 -0.53
C GLY A 169 -15.87 -5.58 -0.94
N ILE A 170 -14.54 -5.62 -0.91
CA ILE A 170 -13.73 -6.82 -1.19
C ILE A 170 -13.40 -7.53 0.13
N SER A 171 -13.74 -8.81 0.22
CA SER A 171 -13.30 -9.65 1.35
C SER A 171 -11.84 -10.05 1.15
N VAL A 172 -10.97 -9.75 2.13
CA VAL A 172 -9.56 -10.12 2.11
C VAL A 172 -9.23 -11.02 3.28
N PHE A 173 -8.35 -12.01 3.07
CA PHE A 173 -7.84 -12.88 4.13
C PHE A 173 -6.30 -12.90 4.15
N SER A 174 -5.71 -13.15 5.32
CA SER A 174 -4.28 -13.38 5.47
C SER A 174 -3.96 -14.87 5.63
N GLU A 175 -2.73 -15.28 5.29
CA GLU A 175 -2.28 -16.68 5.44
C GLU A 175 -2.22 -17.14 6.90
N LYS A 176 -2.23 -16.22 7.88
CA LYS A 176 -2.30 -16.57 9.31
C LYS A 176 -3.73 -16.90 9.75
N ASP A 177 -4.73 -16.39 9.04
CA ASP A 177 -6.15 -16.70 9.33
C ASP A 177 -6.50 -18.14 8.92
N THR A 178 -5.77 -18.72 7.95
CA THR A 178 -5.95 -20.10 7.48
C THR A 178 -5.62 -21.17 8.53
N GLU A 179 -4.82 -20.87 9.56
CA GLU A 179 -4.57 -21.79 10.68
C GLU A 179 -5.78 -21.88 11.63
N SER A 180 -6.69 -20.91 11.59
CA SER A 180 -7.76 -20.75 12.59
C SER A 180 -9.18 -20.83 11.99
N ILE A 181 -9.38 -20.41 10.74
CA ILE A 181 -10.70 -20.27 10.10
C ILE A 181 -10.59 -20.60 8.61
N LYS A 182 -11.59 -21.31 8.04
CA LYS A 182 -11.67 -21.45 6.58
C LYS A 182 -11.84 -20.07 5.94
N PRO A 183 -11.06 -19.72 4.90
CA PRO A 183 -11.18 -18.41 4.27
C PRO A 183 -12.61 -18.23 3.74
N PRO A 184 -13.23 -17.04 3.95
CA PRO A 184 -14.55 -16.75 3.41
C PRO A 184 -14.58 -17.02 1.91
N GLN A 185 -15.69 -17.59 1.41
CA GLN A 185 -15.82 -17.88 -0.02
C GLN A 185 -15.71 -16.59 -0.84
N GLY A 186 -14.89 -16.60 -1.89
CA GLY A 186 -14.66 -15.43 -2.74
C GLY A 186 -13.69 -14.39 -2.18
N SER A 187 -12.99 -14.67 -1.07
CA SER A 187 -12.01 -13.76 -0.49
C SER A 187 -10.67 -13.74 -1.25
N PHE A 188 -10.05 -12.56 -1.31
CA PHE A 188 -8.74 -12.32 -1.94
C PHE A 188 -7.62 -12.55 -0.92
N ARG A 189 -6.49 -13.10 -1.38
CA ARG A 189 -5.29 -13.19 -0.54
C ARG A 189 -4.67 -11.81 -0.39
N ARG A 190 -4.37 -11.43 0.85
CA ARG A 190 -3.66 -10.16 1.11
C ARG A 190 -2.29 -10.09 0.45
N SER A 191 -1.59 -11.23 0.35
CA SER A 191 -0.31 -11.33 -0.37
C SER A 191 -0.47 -11.00 -1.86
N ASP A 192 -1.50 -11.53 -2.53
CA ASP A 192 -1.79 -11.24 -3.94
C ASP A 192 -2.09 -9.74 -4.16
N ILE A 193 -2.83 -9.09 -3.26
CA ILE A 193 -3.11 -7.64 -3.34
C ILE A 193 -1.83 -6.82 -3.12
N ALA A 194 -0.98 -7.19 -2.17
CA ALA A 194 0.29 -6.50 -1.93
C ALA A 194 1.25 -6.63 -3.14
N GLU A 195 1.26 -7.79 -3.82
CA GLU A 195 2.02 -7.97 -5.06
C GLU A 195 1.45 -7.14 -6.21
N ALA A 196 0.12 -7.07 -6.33
CA ALA A 196 -0.53 -6.20 -7.31
C ALA A 196 -0.22 -4.71 -7.04
N TYR A 197 -0.23 -4.28 -5.79
CA TYR A 197 0.16 -2.91 -5.43
C TYR A 197 1.62 -2.63 -5.77
N THR A 198 2.52 -3.58 -5.49
CA THR A 198 3.93 -3.49 -5.91
C THR A 198 4.04 -3.31 -7.43
N ALA A 199 3.25 -4.07 -8.21
CA ALA A 199 3.21 -3.96 -9.66
C ALA A 199 2.67 -2.62 -10.15
N PHE A 200 1.62 -2.10 -9.50
CA PHE A 200 1.06 -0.78 -9.76
C PHE A 200 2.10 0.34 -9.60
N LEU A 201 2.83 0.30 -8.48
CA LEU A 201 3.83 1.32 -8.12
C LEU A 201 5.04 1.29 -9.05
N THR A 202 5.51 0.10 -9.40
CA THR A 202 6.72 -0.07 -10.22
C THR A 202 6.45 -0.05 -11.73
N ASP A 203 5.18 0.09 -12.13
CA ASP A 203 4.70 -0.04 -13.51
C ASP A 203 5.16 -1.35 -14.20
N SER A 204 5.34 -2.41 -13.42
CA SER A 204 6.06 -3.62 -13.84
C SER A 204 5.37 -4.89 -13.34
N VAL A 205 5.21 -5.88 -14.22
CA VAL A 205 4.66 -7.20 -13.89
C VAL A 205 5.74 -8.23 -13.50
N HIS A 206 7.00 -7.81 -13.44
CA HIS A 206 8.18 -8.65 -13.19
C HIS A 206 8.85 -8.37 -11.84
N ASN A 207 8.06 -8.31 -10.77
CA ASN A 207 8.57 -7.95 -9.45
C ASN A 207 8.87 -9.17 -8.55
N GLN A 208 8.64 -10.38 -9.04
CA GLN A 208 8.74 -11.63 -8.28
C GLN A 208 10.13 -12.30 -8.32
N ASN A 209 11.20 -11.61 -8.74
CA ASN A 209 12.53 -12.22 -8.86
C ASN A 209 13.15 -12.55 -7.48
N ALA A 210 12.79 -13.71 -6.94
CA ALA A 210 13.24 -14.23 -5.64
C ALA A 210 14.76 -14.51 -5.54
N ARG A 211 15.50 -14.45 -6.65
CA ARG A 211 16.96 -14.63 -6.69
C ARG A 211 17.75 -13.34 -6.42
N ILE A 212 17.07 -12.20 -6.31
CA ILE A 212 17.67 -10.93 -5.98
C ILE A 212 17.72 -10.82 -4.44
N ILE A 213 18.90 -10.47 -3.89
CA ILE A 213 19.05 -10.18 -2.46
C ILE A 213 18.04 -9.09 -2.09
N GLU A 214 17.32 -9.25 -0.97
CA GLU A 214 16.25 -8.35 -0.51
C GLU A 214 16.63 -6.86 -0.60
N SER A 215 17.88 -6.51 -0.26
CA SER A 215 18.40 -5.14 -0.38
C SER A 215 18.50 -4.61 -1.82
N LYS A 216 18.85 -5.46 -2.80
CA LYS A 216 18.87 -5.09 -4.22
C LYS A 216 17.45 -4.99 -4.78
N LEU A 217 16.52 -5.80 -4.27
CA LEU A 217 15.10 -5.68 -4.63
C LEU A 217 14.56 -4.34 -4.14
N ASP A 218 14.85 -3.96 -2.90
CA ASP A 218 14.47 -2.66 -2.36
C ASP A 218 15.07 -1.50 -3.19
N GLU A 219 16.35 -1.56 -3.55
CA GLU A 219 16.98 -0.55 -4.42
C GLU A 219 16.30 -0.47 -5.80
N ILE A 220 15.95 -1.61 -6.42
CA ILE A 220 15.25 -1.65 -7.71
C ILE A 220 13.83 -1.12 -7.57
N LEU A 221 13.12 -1.48 -6.50
CA LEU A 221 11.77 -1.00 -6.23
C LEU A 221 11.77 0.51 -6.00
N VAL A 222 12.72 1.02 -5.21
CA VAL A 222 12.94 2.47 -5.02
C VAL A 222 13.19 3.13 -6.37
N GLY A 223 14.14 2.63 -7.16
CA GLY A 223 14.45 3.16 -8.48
C GLY A 223 13.23 3.22 -9.39
N LYS A 224 12.50 2.10 -9.53
CA LYS A 224 11.28 2.03 -10.36
C LYS A 224 10.16 2.93 -9.87
N VAL A 225 9.99 3.08 -8.55
CA VAL A 225 9.01 4.00 -7.97
C VAL A 225 9.40 5.45 -8.24
N MET A 226 10.69 5.78 -8.19
CA MET A 226 11.19 7.11 -8.53
C MET A 226 11.11 7.41 -10.03
N ASP A 227 11.29 6.40 -10.88
CA ASP A 227 11.14 6.50 -12.33
C ASP A 227 9.67 6.53 -12.77
N SER A 228 8.75 6.14 -11.89
CA SER A 228 7.31 6.10 -12.19
C SER A 228 6.65 7.46 -11.94
N ASP A 229 5.67 7.81 -12.78
CA ASP A 229 4.87 9.04 -12.63
C ASP A 229 3.83 8.97 -11.48
N ILE A 230 4.11 8.29 -10.36
CA ILE A 230 3.15 8.14 -9.24
C ILE A 230 2.72 9.50 -8.68
N THR A 231 3.57 10.51 -8.69
CA THR A 231 3.18 11.84 -8.19
C THR A 231 2.17 12.53 -9.09
N ASP A 232 2.19 12.21 -10.39
CA ASP A 232 1.39 12.88 -11.43
C ASP A 232 0.25 12.02 -11.98
N ALA A 233 0.22 10.73 -11.66
CA ALA A 233 -0.81 9.80 -12.13
C ALA A 233 -2.20 10.16 -11.56
N ASN A 234 -3.21 10.27 -12.42
CA ASN A 234 -4.60 10.54 -12.02
C ASN A 234 -5.33 9.32 -11.45
N VAL A 235 -4.75 8.13 -11.60
CA VAL A 235 -5.32 6.87 -11.10
C VAL A 235 -4.51 6.43 -9.89
N SER A 236 -5.17 6.13 -8.78
CA SER A 236 -4.59 5.53 -7.57
C SER A 236 -4.78 4.03 -7.54
N PHE A 237 -4.05 3.32 -6.68
CA PHE A 237 -4.29 1.89 -6.50
C PHE A 237 -5.67 1.60 -5.89
N HIS A 238 -6.21 2.51 -5.08
CA HIS A 238 -7.57 2.42 -4.56
C HIS A 238 -8.61 2.39 -5.69
N ASP A 239 -8.42 3.21 -6.72
CA ASP A 239 -9.31 3.23 -7.89
C ASP A 239 -9.29 1.90 -8.65
N ILE A 240 -8.12 1.27 -8.76
CA ILE A 240 -7.99 -0.08 -9.32
C ILE A 240 -8.73 -1.11 -8.46
N LEU A 241 -8.63 -1.03 -7.13
CA LEU A 241 -9.41 -1.91 -6.26
C LEU A 241 -10.92 -1.68 -6.36
N ALA A 242 -11.36 -0.44 -6.59
CA ALA A 242 -12.77 -0.17 -6.84
C ALA A 242 -13.26 -0.87 -8.12
N LEU A 243 -12.44 -0.91 -9.19
CA LEU A 243 -12.73 -1.72 -10.38
C LEU A 243 -12.76 -3.22 -10.07
N VAL A 244 -11.79 -3.74 -9.31
CA VAL A 244 -11.76 -5.14 -8.88
C VAL A 244 -13.04 -5.49 -8.12
N SER A 245 -13.49 -4.62 -7.23
CA SER A 245 -14.73 -4.79 -6.45
C SER A 245 -15.95 -4.82 -7.36
N LYS A 246 -16.08 -3.81 -8.23
CA LYS A 246 -17.17 -3.69 -9.21
C LYS A 246 -17.29 -4.95 -10.07
N PHE A 247 -16.17 -5.44 -10.59
CA PHE A 247 -16.15 -6.62 -11.45
C PHE A 247 -16.34 -7.95 -10.70
N SER A 248 -16.00 -7.97 -9.41
CA SER A 248 -16.23 -9.12 -8.53
C SER A 248 -17.71 -9.41 -8.24
N ALA A 249 -18.63 -8.57 -8.72
CA ALA A 249 -20.07 -8.84 -8.71
C ALA A 249 -20.44 -10.08 -9.56
N VAL A 250 -19.63 -10.42 -10.57
CA VAL A 250 -19.76 -11.66 -11.35
C VAL A 250 -18.78 -12.71 -10.82
N ALA A 251 -19.26 -13.94 -10.58
CA ALA A 251 -18.49 -14.98 -9.88
C ALA A 251 -17.23 -15.43 -10.64
N SER A 252 -17.34 -15.64 -11.95
CA SER A 252 -16.22 -16.01 -12.84
C SER A 252 -15.16 -14.90 -12.89
N SER A 253 -15.59 -13.65 -13.08
CA SER A 253 -14.72 -12.48 -13.01
C SER A 253 -14.00 -12.34 -11.67
N ARG A 254 -14.72 -12.54 -10.55
CA ARG A 254 -14.13 -12.58 -9.21
C ARG A 254 -13.06 -13.66 -9.10
N ASP A 255 -13.37 -14.88 -9.52
CA ASP A 255 -12.42 -16.00 -9.40
C ASP A 255 -11.20 -15.81 -10.30
N TRP A 256 -11.38 -15.20 -11.48
CA TRP A 256 -10.28 -14.80 -12.36
C TRP A 256 -9.37 -13.75 -11.71
N LEU A 257 -9.95 -12.69 -11.12
CA LEU A 257 -9.23 -11.61 -10.44
C LEU A 257 -8.54 -12.06 -9.14
N ARG A 258 -9.01 -13.15 -8.52
CA ARG A 258 -8.37 -13.74 -7.33
C ARG A 258 -7.07 -14.50 -7.65
N LEU A 259 -6.79 -14.78 -8.92
CA LEU A 259 -5.53 -15.37 -9.33
C LEU A 259 -4.45 -14.29 -9.37
N GLY A 260 -3.42 -14.41 -8.54
CA GLY A 260 -2.39 -13.36 -8.38
C GLY A 260 -1.74 -12.89 -9.70
N ASN A 261 -1.49 -13.80 -10.65
CA ASN A 261 -0.96 -13.42 -11.96
C ASN A 261 -1.94 -12.53 -12.76
N ASN A 262 -3.22 -12.88 -12.75
CA ASN A 262 -4.25 -12.11 -13.42
C ASN A 262 -4.42 -10.75 -12.75
N LEU A 263 -4.46 -10.71 -11.41
CA LEU A 263 -4.58 -9.47 -10.65
C LEU A 263 -3.42 -8.52 -10.94
N ILE A 264 -2.18 -9.03 -10.96
CA ILE A 264 -0.98 -8.23 -11.27
C ILE A 264 -1.08 -7.66 -12.69
N GLY A 265 -1.39 -8.50 -13.69
CA GLY A 265 -1.50 -8.05 -15.08
C GLY A 265 -2.63 -7.03 -15.27
N PHE A 266 -3.82 -7.34 -14.76
CA PHE A 266 -4.97 -6.45 -14.76
C PHE A 266 -4.64 -5.11 -14.10
N THR A 267 -4.01 -5.11 -12.93
CA THR A 267 -3.68 -3.88 -12.19
C THR A 267 -2.79 -2.94 -13.01
N VAL A 268 -1.75 -3.47 -13.64
CA VAL A 268 -0.82 -2.64 -14.43
C VAL A 268 -1.49 -2.18 -15.73
N GLY A 269 -2.24 -3.05 -16.41
CA GLY A 269 -2.94 -2.69 -17.64
C GLY A 269 -4.07 -1.67 -17.43
N ALA A 270 -4.91 -1.89 -16.41
CA ALA A 270 -6.05 -1.05 -16.06
C ALA A 270 -5.65 0.39 -15.73
N LYS A 271 -4.43 0.64 -15.27
CA LYS A 271 -3.89 1.99 -15.06
C LYS A 271 -3.91 2.84 -16.34
N ARG A 272 -3.75 2.22 -17.52
CA ARG A 272 -3.70 2.90 -18.83
C ARG A 272 -5.06 3.04 -19.49
N SER A 273 -6.02 2.21 -19.11
CA SER A 273 -7.37 2.15 -19.68
C SER A 273 -8.46 2.41 -18.63
N PHE A 274 -8.11 3.07 -17.54
CA PHE A 274 -8.97 3.23 -16.37
C PHE A 274 -10.31 3.89 -16.71
N GLU A 275 -10.30 4.92 -17.56
CA GLU A 275 -11.51 5.63 -17.98
C GLU A 275 -12.50 4.69 -18.70
N TYR A 276 -12.00 3.89 -19.64
CA TYR A 276 -12.80 2.89 -20.34
C TYR A 276 -13.36 1.83 -19.37
N LEU A 277 -12.49 1.25 -18.53
CA LEU A 277 -12.89 0.22 -17.55
C LEU A 277 -13.89 0.74 -16.50
N SER A 278 -13.78 2.02 -16.14
CA SER A 278 -14.73 2.68 -15.25
C SER A 278 -16.13 2.75 -15.83
N ASN A 279 -16.27 2.77 -17.16
CA ASN A 279 -17.55 2.89 -17.86
C ASN A 279 -18.21 1.55 -18.26
N ILE A 280 -17.48 0.43 -18.27
CA ILE A 280 -18.06 -0.89 -18.61
C ILE A 280 -18.76 -1.54 -17.42
N THR A 281 -19.70 -2.44 -17.68
CA THR A 281 -20.39 -3.23 -16.64
C THR A 281 -19.58 -4.47 -16.23
N ALA A 282 -19.93 -5.07 -15.09
CA ALA A 282 -19.32 -6.34 -14.67
C ALA A 282 -19.61 -7.50 -15.64
N ALA A 283 -20.75 -7.47 -16.35
CA ALA A 283 -21.08 -8.46 -17.37
C ALA A 283 -20.17 -8.33 -18.61
N GLN A 284 -19.94 -7.10 -19.09
CA GLN A 284 -19.00 -6.85 -20.19
C GLN A 284 -17.56 -7.23 -19.83
N PHE A 285 -17.15 -6.96 -18.59
CA PHE A 285 -15.84 -7.42 -18.11
C PHE A 285 -15.72 -8.94 -18.10
N ASP A 286 -16.80 -9.66 -17.76
CA ASP A 286 -16.83 -11.12 -17.81
C ASP A 286 -16.68 -11.66 -19.24
N GLU A 287 -17.35 -11.04 -20.21
CA GLU A 287 -17.18 -11.36 -21.64
C GLU A 287 -15.72 -11.18 -22.08
N PHE A 288 -15.07 -10.09 -21.66
CA PHE A 288 -13.66 -9.85 -21.96
C PHE A 288 -12.73 -10.89 -21.31
N ILE A 289 -13.04 -11.35 -20.10
CA ILE A 289 -12.28 -12.43 -19.45
C ILE A 289 -12.45 -13.74 -20.20
N GLN A 290 -13.65 -14.06 -20.69
CA GLN A 290 -13.88 -15.27 -21.48
C GLN A 290 -13.04 -15.27 -22.75
N ILE A 291 -13.04 -14.14 -23.48
CA ILE A 291 -12.19 -13.94 -24.67
C ILE A 291 -10.70 -14.09 -24.30
N PHE A 292 -10.27 -13.48 -23.21
CA PHE A 292 -8.89 -13.59 -22.72
C PHE A 292 -8.51 -15.04 -22.43
N GLU A 293 -9.35 -15.80 -21.72
CA GLU A 293 -9.07 -17.20 -21.37
C GLU A 293 -9.02 -18.11 -22.59
N GLU A 294 -9.95 -17.95 -23.53
CA GLU A 294 -9.95 -18.71 -24.78
C GLU A 294 -8.70 -18.43 -25.61
N ALA A 295 -8.33 -17.15 -25.76
CA ALA A 295 -7.12 -16.76 -26.49
C ALA A 295 -5.84 -17.23 -25.77
N PHE A 296 -5.81 -17.15 -24.43
CA PHE A 296 -4.66 -17.62 -23.65
C PHE A 296 -4.52 -19.15 -23.71
N ALA A 297 -5.63 -19.90 -23.77
CA ALA A 297 -5.60 -21.35 -23.91
C ALA A 297 -5.00 -21.82 -25.24
N ALA A 298 -5.08 -21.00 -26.30
CA ALA A 298 -4.46 -21.27 -27.59
C ALA A 298 -2.93 -21.06 -27.58
N VAL A 299 -2.39 -20.36 -26.58
CA VAL A 299 -0.94 -20.17 -26.42
C VAL A 299 -0.26 -21.48 -26.02
N ASN A 300 0.83 -21.84 -26.70
CA ASN A 300 1.57 -23.06 -26.40
C ASN A 300 2.33 -23.00 -25.06
N VAL A 301 1.70 -23.50 -24.00
CA VAL A 301 2.20 -23.53 -22.63
C VAL A 301 3.48 -24.35 -22.41
N SER A 302 3.86 -25.24 -23.32
CA SER A 302 5.03 -26.15 -23.15
C SER A 302 6.38 -25.45 -23.33
N LYS A 303 6.41 -24.26 -23.94
CA LYS A 303 7.64 -23.54 -24.30
C LYS A 303 7.83 -22.23 -23.53
N ILE A 304 6.94 -21.91 -22.60
CA ILE A 304 6.89 -20.60 -21.92
C ILE A 304 6.79 -20.74 -20.42
N ASN A 305 7.18 -19.68 -19.71
CA ASN A 305 6.83 -19.54 -18.30
C ASN A 305 5.37 -19.06 -18.21
N VAL A 306 4.44 -19.97 -17.94
CA VAL A 306 2.99 -19.70 -17.93
C VAL A 306 2.64 -18.54 -16.99
N GLY A 307 3.22 -18.49 -15.79
CA GLY A 307 2.94 -17.42 -14.82
C GLY A 307 3.43 -16.06 -15.32
N LYS A 308 4.66 -15.98 -15.85
CA LYS A 308 5.22 -14.75 -16.44
C LYS A 308 4.33 -14.28 -17.60
N THR A 309 4.10 -15.16 -18.56
CA THR A 309 3.38 -14.86 -19.81
C THR A 309 1.94 -14.41 -19.53
N ARG A 310 1.26 -15.07 -18.58
CA ARG A 310 -0.10 -14.70 -18.19
C ARG A 310 -0.19 -13.28 -17.65
N ARG A 311 0.78 -12.85 -16.84
CA ARG A 311 0.84 -11.47 -16.34
C ARG A 311 1.06 -10.45 -17.46
N GLU A 312 1.95 -10.76 -18.40
CA GLU A 312 2.28 -9.88 -19.53
C GLU A 312 1.09 -9.73 -20.48
N LEU A 313 0.44 -10.85 -20.83
CA LEU A 313 -0.72 -10.83 -21.71
C LEU A 313 -1.93 -10.19 -21.02
N ALA A 314 -2.17 -10.45 -19.74
CA ALA A 314 -3.22 -9.76 -18.99
C ALA A 314 -2.94 -8.25 -18.95
N LYS A 315 -1.69 -7.82 -18.70
CA LYS A 315 -1.32 -6.41 -18.81
C LYS A 315 -1.64 -5.86 -20.19
N LEU A 316 -1.14 -6.50 -21.25
CA LEU A 316 -1.33 -6.06 -22.64
C LEU A 316 -2.82 -5.94 -23.00
N PHE A 317 -3.59 -6.97 -22.64
CA PHE A 317 -5.02 -7.05 -22.94
C PHE A 317 -5.79 -5.91 -22.25
N PHE A 318 -5.57 -5.72 -20.95
CA PHE A 318 -6.29 -4.67 -20.23
C PHE A 318 -5.75 -3.27 -20.51
N GLU A 319 -4.46 -3.11 -20.83
CA GLU A 319 -3.88 -1.85 -21.29
C GLU A 319 -4.53 -1.35 -22.58
N LYS A 320 -4.87 -2.28 -23.50
CA LYS A 320 -5.45 -1.98 -24.82
C LYS A 320 -6.90 -2.42 -24.94
N ILE A 321 -7.61 -2.52 -23.82
CA ILE A 321 -8.95 -3.12 -23.76
C ILE A 321 -9.97 -2.41 -24.64
N GLU A 322 -9.86 -1.10 -24.82
CA GLU A 322 -10.73 -0.33 -25.71
C GLU A 322 -10.64 -0.79 -27.17
N ARG A 323 -9.46 -1.26 -27.59
CA ARG A 323 -9.26 -1.85 -28.92
C ARG A 323 -9.61 -3.33 -28.93
N PHE A 324 -9.21 -4.07 -27.89
CA PHE A 324 -9.47 -5.51 -27.82
C PHE A 324 -10.94 -5.85 -27.60
N SER A 325 -11.75 -4.93 -27.10
CA SER A 325 -13.21 -5.12 -26.97
C SER A 325 -13.92 -5.24 -28.33
N GLU A 326 -13.29 -4.78 -29.41
CA GLU A 326 -13.81 -4.94 -30.78
C GLU A 326 -13.35 -6.25 -31.43
N TYR A 327 -12.46 -7.01 -30.77
CA TYR A 327 -11.82 -8.18 -31.35
C TYR A 327 -12.51 -9.46 -30.90
N ASP A 328 -12.53 -10.45 -31.80
CA ASP A 328 -12.89 -11.81 -31.45
C ASP A 328 -11.70 -12.59 -30.89
N VAL A 329 -11.95 -13.83 -30.48
CA VAL A 329 -10.94 -14.72 -29.88
C VAL A 329 -9.75 -14.95 -30.83
N GLU A 330 -10.00 -15.10 -32.13
CA GLU A 330 -8.95 -15.35 -33.13
C GLU A 330 -8.01 -14.14 -33.24
N ALA A 331 -8.57 -12.93 -33.35
CA ALA A 331 -7.79 -11.70 -33.43
C ALA A 331 -7.00 -11.42 -32.14
N VAL A 332 -7.57 -11.70 -30.96
CA VAL A 332 -6.84 -11.58 -29.68
C VAL A 332 -5.71 -12.61 -29.60
N THR A 333 -5.95 -13.84 -30.04
CA THR A 333 -4.94 -14.92 -30.08
C THR A 333 -3.74 -14.54 -30.95
N GLU A 334 -3.99 -13.96 -32.12
CA GLU A 334 -2.92 -13.46 -33.01
C GLU A 334 -2.06 -12.41 -32.29
N LYS A 335 -2.68 -11.45 -31.58
CA LYS A 335 -1.96 -10.43 -30.82
C LYS A 335 -1.18 -11.00 -29.64
N PHE A 336 -1.67 -12.06 -29.00
CA PHE A 336 -0.93 -12.75 -27.96
C PHE A 336 0.31 -13.45 -28.54
N HIS A 337 0.19 -14.11 -29.68
CA HIS A 337 1.33 -14.73 -30.36
C HIS A 337 2.38 -13.70 -30.80
N GLU A 338 1.96 -12.58 -31.38
CA GLU A 338 2.86 -11.47 -31.72
C GLU A 338 3.63 -10.96 -30.50
N ALA A 339 2.93 -10.75 -29.38
CA ALA A 339 3.55 -10.25 -28.15
C ALA A 339 4.59 -11.22 -27.56
N ILE A 340 4.33 -12.52 -27.64
CA ILE A 340 5.25 -13.56 -27.13
C ILE A 340 6.52 -13.67 -27.99
N LEU A 341 6.44 -13.42 -29.31
CA LEU A 341 7.58 -13.56 -30.23
C LEU A 341 8.58 -12.40 -30.15
N VAL A 342 8.18 -11.27 -29.56
CA VAL A 342 9.00 -10.06 -29.42
C VAL A 342 9.84 -10.08 -28.14
N ASP A 343 9.51 -10.98 -27.21
CA ASP A 343 10.14 -11.18 -25.89
C ASP A 343 11.16 -12.34 -25.90
#